data_AF-A0A947FD78-F1
#
_entry.id   AF-A0A947FD78-F1
#
_cell.length_a   1.000
_cell.length_b   1.000
_cell.length_c   1.000
_cell.angle_alpha   90.00
_cell.angle_beta   90.00
_cell.angle_gamma   90.00
#
_symmetry.space_group_name_H-M   'P 1'
#
loop_
_entity.id
_entity.type
_entity.pdbx_description
1 polymer ?
#
loop_
_entity_poly.entity_id
_entity_poly.type
_entity_poly.pdbx_seq_one_letter_code
_entity_poly.pdbx_strand_id
1 'polypeptide(L)'
;MKKKMQTLLKMMLPGFDWDGHWDNDDAESIEEVFRQCVKLAESTEGDYHDCGSYKVEDTPKAMYRLFHLLEPESVNFSAMYRSDLFYFVSMDERFMVRVSLFEYELGLYFLAPEESIDKSEAACVPSAWPGADNRIRLTDPVGINFFEMVKRIVEHELDVYPVGEFKV
;
A
#
# COMPACT_ATOMS: atom_id res chain seq x y z
N MET A 1 -3.76 9.34 -12.27
CA MET A 1 -3.85 8.66 -10.95
C MET A 1 -5.19 7.94 -10.71
N LYS A 2 -6.31 8.63 -10.43
CA LYS A 2 -7.60 7.97 -10.08
C LYS A 2 -8.03 6.83 -11.03
N LYS A 3 -7.93 7.04 -12.35
CA LYS A 3 -8.25 6.00 -13.34
C LYS A 3 -7.34 4.78 -13.25
N LYS A 4 -6.02 4.97 -13.09
CA LYS A 4 -5.03 3.89 -12.97
C LYS A 4 -5.24 3.07 -11.71
N MET A 5 -5.53 3.72 -10.57
CA MET A 5 -5.89 3.01 -9.33
C MET A 5 -7.17 2.17 -9.50
N GLN A 6 -8.19 2.69 -10.19
CA GLN A 6 -9.40 1.94 -10.50
C GLN A 6 -9.15 0.77 -11.46
N THR A 7 -8.27 0.95 -12.45
CA THR A 7 -7.84 -0.14 -13.34
C THR A 7 -7.18 -1.24 -12.53
N LEU A 8 -6.20 -0.89 -11.68
CA LEU A 8 -5.49 -1.86 -10.86
C LEU A 8 -6.42 -2.60 -9.90
N LEU A 9 -7.31 -1.88 -9.22
CA LEU A 9 -8.33 -2.48 -8.34
C LEU A 9 -9.24 -3.47 -9.07
N LYS A 10 -9.51 -3.25 -10.38
CA LYS A 10 -10.27 -4.18 -11.21
C LYS A 10 -9.45 -5.40 -11.62
N MET A 11 -8.17 -5.22 -11.98
CA MET A 11 -7.26 -6.32 -12.34
C MET A 11 -7.12 -7.34 -11.21
N MET A 12 -7.18 -6.87 -9.96
CA MET A 12 -7.11 -7.73 -8.77
C MET A 12 -8.47 -8.33 -8.33
N LEU A 13 -9.55 -8.15 -9.09
CA LEU A 13 -10.85 -8.78 -8.76
C LEU A 13 -10.87 -10.26 -9.15
N PRO A 14 -11.56 -11.12 -8.37
CA PRO A 14 -11.84 -12.48 -8.78
C PRO A 14 -12.59 -12.51 -10.12
N GLY A 15 -12.11 -13.29 -11.08
CA GLY A 15 -12.72 -13.41 -12.40
C GLY A 15 -12.42 -12.25 -13.35
N PHE A 16 -11.38 -11.45 -13.09
CA PHE A 16 -10.83 -10.54 -14.11
C PHE A 16 -10.41 -11.34 -15.35
N ASP A 17 -10.83 -10.87 -16.52
CA ASP A 17 -10.55 -11.50 -17.81
C ASP A 17 -9.12 -11.20 -18.27
N TRP A 18 -8.18 -12.01 -17.79
CA TRP A 18 -6.78 -11.87 -18.13
C TRP A 18 -6.50 -12.20 -19.59
N ASP A 19 -7.17 -13.20 -20.15
CA ASP A 19 -6.99 -13.60 -21.55
C ASP A 19 -7.39 -12.44 -22.47
N GLY A 20 -8.57 -11.87 -22.26
CA GLY A 20 -9.02 -10.69 -23.01
C GLY A 20 -8.24 -9.41 -22.72
N HIS A 21 -7.64 -9.28 -21.53
CA HIS A 21 -6.74 -8.15 -21.22
C HIS A 21 -5.47 -8.21 -22.05
N TRP A 22 -4.86 -9.40 -22.19
CA TRP A 22 -3.63 -9.59 -22.96
C TRP A 22 -3.81 -9.51 -24.48
N ASP A 23 -5.05 -9.63 -24.99
CA ASP A 23 -5.37 -9.39 -26.40
C ASP A 23 -5.24 -7.90 -26.81
N ASN A 24 -5.01 -6.99 -25.86
CA ASN A 24 -4.75 -5.58 -26.13
C ASN A 24 -3.25 -5.31 -26.31
N ASP A 25 -2.87 -4.70 -27.44
CA ASP A 25 -1.47 -4.38 -27.77
C ASP A 25 -0.78 -3.48 -26.71
N ASP A 26 -1.54 -2.68 -25.97
CA ASP A 26 -1.06 -1.80 -24.89
C ASP A 26 -1.38 -2.36 -23.49
N ALA A 27 -1.54 -3.68 -23.35
CA ALA A 27 -1.84 -4.31 -22.06
C ALA A 27 -0.69 -4.13 -21.07
N GLU A 28 -0.98 -3.49 -19.94
CA GLU A 28 -0.04 -3.30 -18.83
C GLU A 28 -0.21 -4.40 -17.79
N SER A 29 0.88 -4.82 -17.14
CA SER A 29 0.85 -5.74 -16.00
C SER A 29 0.37 -5.05 -14.71
N ILE A 30 0.02 -5.83 -13.68
CA ILE A 30 -0.33 -5.30 -12.35
C ILE A 30 0.82 -4.45 -11.79
N GLU A 31 2.05 -4.93 -11.92
CA GLU A 31 3.26 -4.27 -11.43
C GLU A 31 3.47 -2.93 -12.14
N GLU A 32 3.30 -2.89 -13.46
CA GLU A 32 3.45 -1.67 -14.26
C GLU A 32 2.40 -0.62 -13.88
N VAL A 33 1.13 -1.02 -13.75
CA VAL A 33 0.07 -0.10 -13.33
C VAL A 33 0.27 0.37 -11.88
N PHE A 34 0.75 -0.50 -10.99
CA PHE A 34 1.04 -0.13 -9.60
C PHE A 34 2.17 0.89 -9.50
N ARG A 35 3.29 0.68 -10.20
CA ARG A 35 4.42 1.62 -10.25
C ARG A 35 4.04 2.99 -10.81
N GLN A 36 3.00 3.07 -11.64
CA GLN A 36 2.45 4.35 -12.11
C GLN A 36 1.52 5.05 -11.10
N CYS A 37 1.18 4.40 -9.98
CA CYS A 37 0.32 4.95 -8.93
C CYS A 37 1.10 5.44 -7.71
N VAL A 38 2.36 5.02 -7.57
CA VAL A 38 3.16 5.23 -6.36
C VAL A 38 4.57 5.73 -6.71
N LYS A 39 5.21 6.38 -5.75
CA LYS A 39 6.66 6.64 -5.78
C LYS A 39 7.25 6.58 -4.39
N LEU A 40 8.51 6.19 -4.28
CA LEU A 40 9.25 6.25 -3.02
C LEU A 40 9.37 7.70 -2.54
N ALA A 41 9.32 7.89 -1.23
CA ALA A 41 9.50 9.20 -0.61
C ALA A 41 10.81 9.22 0.19
N GLU A 42 11.67 10.20 -0.07
CA GLU A 42 12.97 10.37 0.60
C GLU A 42 12.84 11.09 1.96
N SER A 43 11.73 11.81 2.19
CA SER A 43 11.49 12.58 3.41
C SER A 43 10.00 12.62 3.75
N THR A 44 9.69 12.68 5.05
CA THR A 44 8.34 12.87 5.58
C THR A 44 8.05 14.35 5.92
N GLU A 45 8.79 15.30 5.33
CA GLU A 45 8.56 16.73 5.50
C GLU A 45 7.21 17.16 4.88
N GLY A 46 6.12 16.86 5.59
CA GLY A 46 4.77 17.27 5.27
C GLY A 46 3.85 17.09 6.48
N ASP A 47 2.81 17.92 6.57
CA ASP A 47 1.78 17.84 7.62
C ASP A 47 0.82 16.67 7.34
N TYR A 48 1.34 15.44 7.46
CA TYR A 48 0.54 14.23 7.33
C TYR A 48 -0.01 13.80 8.69
N HIS A 49 -1.25 13.35 8.68
CA HIS A 49 -1.92 12.75 9.83
C HIS A 49 -2.16 11.27 9.58
N ASP A 50 -1.80 10.44 10.55
CA ASP A 50 -2.20 9.03 10.55
C ASP A 50 -3.73 8.96 10.48
N CYS A 51 -4.26 8.12 9.60
CA CYS A 51 -5.71 7.98 9.37
C CYS A 51 -6.12 6.52 9.21
N GLY A 52 -5.24 5.60 9.61
CA GLY A 52 -5.50 4.17 9.62
C GLY A 52 -4.25 3.34 9.43
N SER A 53 -4.38 2.05 9.63
CA SER A 53 -3.31 1.10 9.36
C SER A 53 -3.84 -0.22 8.83
N TYR A 54 -2.93 -1.06 8.38
CA TYR A 54 -3.18 -2.43 7.94
C TYR A 54 -2.08 -3.35 8.47
N LYS A 55 -2.47 -4.37 9.23
CA LYS A 55 -1.61 -5.50 9.56
C LYS A 55 -1.70 -6.50 8.41
N VAL A 56 -0.57 -6.82 7.81
CA VAL A 56 -0.48 -7.83 6.75
C VAL A 56 -0.62 -9.23 7.36
N GLU A 57 -1.29 -10.14 6.64
CA GLU A 57 -1.47 -11.53 7.10
C GLU A 57 -0.18 -12.36 7.03
N ASP A 58 0.57 -12.28 5.92
CA ASP A 58 1.84 -12.98 5.71
C ASP A 58 2.99 -11.98 5.50
N THR A 59 3.67 -11.66 6.61
CA THR A 59 4.77 -10.68 6.63
C THR A 59 5.87 -10.97 5.60
N PRO A 60 6.50 -12.17 5.56
CA PRO A 60 7.52 -12.47 4.56
C PRO A 60 7.07 -12.27 3.11
N LYS A 61 5.87 -12.77 2.76
CA LYS A 61 5.33 -12.66 1.41
C LYS A 61 5.12 -11.21 1.00
N ALA A 62 4.44 -10.43 1.84
CA ALA A 62 4.14 -9.05 1.53
C ALA A 62 5.37 -8.15 1.52
N MET A 63 6.33 -8.38 2.43
CA MET A 63 7.61 -7.66 2.40
C MET A 63 8.33 -7.88 1.07
N TYR A 64 8.42 -9.13 0.62
CA TYR A 64 9.05 -9.45 -0.66
C TYR A 64 8.32 -8.77 -1.83
N ARG A 65 6.99 -8.85 -1.88
CA ARG A 65 6.17 -8.18 -2.91
C ARG A 65 6.43 -6.67 -2.92
N LEU A 66 6.44 -6.02 -1.76
CA LEU A 66 6.72 -4.58 -1.67
C LEU A 66 8.12 -4.23 -2.17
N PHE A 67 9.14 -5.00 -1.78
CA PHE A 67 10.51 -4.78 -2.26
C PHE A 67 10.64 -5.00 -3.77
N HIS A 68 9.95 -5.99 -4.34
CA HIS A 68 9.93 -6.22 -5.77
C HIS A 68 9.19 -5.11 -6.54
N LEU A 69 8.07 -4.64 -6.03
CA LEU A 69 7.25 -3.63 -6.70
C LEU A 69 7.89 -2.24 -6.64
N LEU A 70 8.44 -1.88 -5.48
CA LEU A 70 8.90 -0.52 -5.18
C LEU A 70 10.40 -0.33 -5.30
N GLU A 71 11.18 -1.41 -5.22
CA GLU A 71 12.65 -1.40 -5.33
C GLU A 71 13.31 -0.30 -4.48
N PRO A 72 13.07 -0.25 -3.14
CA PRO A 72 13.66 0.78 -2.29
C PRO A 72 15.19 0.70 -2.30
N GLU A 73 15.85 1.86 -2.46
CA GLU A 73 17.31 1.94 -2.54
C GLU A 73 18.02 1.43 -1.28
N SER A 74 17.39 1.62 -0.12
CA SER A 74 17.87 1.11 1.15
C SER A 74 16.71 0.80 2.08
N VAL A 75 16.93 -0.19 2.96
CA VAL A 75 15.98 -0.56 4.01
C VAL A 75 16.73 -0.65 5.32
N ASN A 76 16.23 0.02 6.35
CA ASN A 76 16.88 0.05 7.65
C ASN A 76 16.26 -0.96 8.62
N PHE A 77 16.96 -2.07 8.87
CA PHE A 77 16.56 -3.09 9.85
C PHE A 77 17.22 -2.92 11.23
N SER A 78 17.95 -1.82 11.46
CA SER A 78 18.72 -1.64 12.70
C SER A 78 17.87 -1.63 13.98
N ALA A 79 16.59 -1.29 13.88
CA ALA A 79 15.64 -1.32 14.99
C ALA A 79 14.35 -2.05 14.61
N MET A 80 14.42 -3.37 14.38
CA MET A 80 13.26 -4.22 13.99
C MET A 80 12.04 -4.15 14.92
N TYR A 81 12.19 -3.62 16.13
CA TYR A 81 11.10 -3.46 17.08
C TYR A 81 10.22 -2.24 16.83
N ARG A 82 10.75 -1.15 16.23
CA ARG A 82 10.05 0.15 16.06
C ARG A 82 10.59 1.01 14.90
N SER A 83 11.27 0.43 13.91
CA SER A 83 11.79 1.17 12.78
C SER A 83 10.78 1.19 11.63
N ASP A 84 10.65 2.35 11.04
CA ASP A 84 10.15 2.47 9.68
C ASP A 84 11.22 1.92 8.74
N LEU A 85 10.78 1.11 7.78
CA LEU A 85 11.63 0.51 6.77
C LEU A 85 11.89 1.50 5.64
N PHE A 86 10.80 2.07 5.11
CA PHE A 86 10.78 3.08 4.06
C PHE A 86 9.37 3.69 3.96
N TYR A 87 9.24 4.73 3.15
CA TYR A 87 7.98 5.41 2.87
C TYR A 87 7.74 5.44 1.36
N PHE A 88 6.47 5.40 0.96
CA PHE A 88 6.08 5.70 -0.40
C PHE A 88 4.78 6.49 -0.38
N VAL A 89 4.55 7.25 -1.45
CA VAL A 89 3.42 8.15 -1.59
C VAL A 89 2.66 7.88 -2.88
N SER A 90 1.43 8.37 -2.96
CA SER A 90 0.72 8.49 -4.23
C SER A 90 1.52 9.36 -5.20
N MET A 91 1.35 9.18 -6.51
CA MET A 91 2.10 9.97 -7.51
C MET A 91 1.97 11.49 -7.36
N ASP A 92 0.84 11.96 -6.84
CA ASP A 92 0.58 13.36 -6.52
C ASP A 92 1.04 13.78 -5.12
N GLU A 93 1.75 12.91 -4.40
CA GLU A 93 2.30 13.09 -3.05
C GLU A 93 1.27 13.34 -1.94
N ARG A 94 -0.02 13.29 -2.24
CA ARG A 94 -1.07 13.62 -1.27
C ARG A 94 -1.27 12.52 -0.22
N PHE A 95 -1.06 11.26 -0.53
CA PHE A 95 -1.30 10.17 0.41
C PHE A 95 -0.02 9.38 0.62
N MET A 96 0.30 9.06 1.86
CA MET A 96 1.54 8.38 2.24
C MET A 96 1.24 7.04 2.87
N VAL A 97 2.12 6.08 2.60
CA VAL A 97 2.20 4.82 3.32
C VAL A 97 3.57 4.75 3.99
N ARG A 98 3.54 4.64 5.31
CA ARG A 98 4.71 4.32 6.13
C ARG A 98 4.74 2.81 6.34
N VAL A 99 5.83 2.19 5.91
CA VAL A 99 6.05 0.74 6.04
C VAL A 99 6.91 0.49 7.26
N SER A 100 6.40 -0.22 8.25
CA SER A 100 7.10 -0.45 9.52
C SER A 100 7.06 -1.92 9.92
N LEU A 101 8.06 -2.35 10.70
CA LEU A 101 8.01 -3.61 11.43
C LEU A 101 7.70 -3.35 12.90
N PHE A 102 6.76 -4.13 13.44
CA PHE A 102 6.50 -4.19 14.87
C PHE A 102 6.58 -5.65 15.32
N GLU A 103 7.56 -5.99 16.17
CA GLU A 103 7.77 -7.36 16.64
C GLU A 103 7.81 -8.40 15.50
N TYR A 104 8.53 -8.09 14.41
CA TYR A 104 8.67 -8.92 13.20
C TYR A 104 7.44 -9.03 12.31
N GLU A 105 6.40 -8.26 12.60
CA GLU A 105 5.15 -8.26 11.84
C GLU A 105 5.06 -6.97 11.01
N LEU A 106 4.69 -7.09 9.73
CA LEU A 106 4.61 -5.98 8.78
C LEU A 106 3.32 -5.17 8.99
N GLY A 107 3.50 -3.88 9.28
CA GLY A 107 2.43 -2.90 9.38
C GLY A 107 2.56 -1.84 8.31
N LEU A 108 1.43 -1.51 7.68
CA LEU A 108 1.29 -0.36 6.79
C LEU A 108 0.49 0.71 7.51
N TYR A 109 1.06 1.90 7.67
CA TYR A 109 0.37 3.05 8.24
C TYR A 109 0.01 4.03 7.14
N PHE A 110 -1.23 4.51 7.14
CA PHE A 110 -1.78 5.36 6.11
C PHE A 110 -1.88 6.78 6.62
N LEU A 111 -1.22 7.69 5.91
CA LEU A 111 -1.19 9.10 6.29
C LEU A 111 -1.74 9.98 5.18
N ALA A 112 -2.48 11.01 5.57
CA ALA A 112 -3.16 11.93 4.67
C ALA A 112 -3.08 13.37 5.20
N PRO A 113 -3.19 14.38 4.34
CA PRO A 113 -3.16 15.78 4.75
C PRO A 113 -4.46 16.16 5.46
N GLU A 114 -4.39 17.22 6.26
CA GLU A 114 -5.46 17.64 7.17
C GLU A 114 -6.81 17.85 6.46
N GLU A 115 -6.82 18.41 5.25
CA GLU A 115 -8.05 18.67 4.50
C GLU A 115 -8.77 17.39 4.00
N SER A 116 -8.08 16.25 4.01
CA SER A 116 -8.60 14.97 3.53
C SER A 116 -9.14 14.07 4.64
N ILE A 117 -9.10 14.54 5.89
CA ILE A 117 -9.48 13.79 7.07
C ILE A 117 -10.58 14.50 7.86
N ASP A 118 -11.37 13.70 8.56
CA ASP A 118 -12.35 14.15 9.53
C ASP A 118 -11.86 13.78 10.94
N LYS A 119 -11.79 14.79 11.80
CA LYS A 119 -11.40 14.70 13.22
C LYS A 119 -12.62 14.79 14.15
N SER A 120 -13.84 14.84 13.62
CA SER A 120 -15.07 14.85 14.41
C SER A 120 -15.22 13.52 15.16
N GLU A 121 -15.65 13.58 16.42
CA GLU A 121 -15.74 12.41 17.31
C GLU A 121 -16.78 11.40 16.79
N ALA A 122 -16.39 10.48 15.89
CA ALA A 122 -17.23 9.40 15.42
C ALA A 122 -16.46 8.06 15.33
N ALA A 123 -17.12 7.04 15.89
CA ALA A 123 -16.76 5.63 16.09
C ALA A 123 -15.54 5.07 15.34
N CYS A 124 -14.61 4.53 16.14
CA CYS A 124 -13.42 3.79 15.75
C CYS A 124 -13.72 2.66 14.75
N VAL A 125 -12.85 2.50 13.75
CA VAL A 125 -12.56 1.16 13.22
C VAL A 125 -11.35 0.68 14.00
N PRO A 126 -11.51 -0.24 14.97
CA PRO A 126 -10.37 -0.78 15.68
C PRO A 126 -9.46 -1.46 14.66
N SER A 127 -8.34 -0.82 14.39
CA SER A 127 -7.22 -1.48 13.78
C SER A 127 -6.49 -2.21 14.91
N ALA A 128 -6.39 -3.54 14.81
CA ALA A 128 -5.77 -4.41 15.81
C ALA A 128 -4.23 -4.24 15.88
N TRP A 129 -3.73 -3.04 15.60
CA TRP A 129 -2.32 -2.73 15.39
C TRP A 129 -1.90 -1.46 16.16
N PRO A 130 -0.71 -1.40 16.77
CA PRO A 130 -0.29 -0.25 17.58
C PRO A 130 -0.31 1.06 16.79
N GLY A 131 -0.88 2.13 17.38
CA GLY A 131 -0.88 3.48 16.81
C GLY A 131 -2.03 3.81 15.85
N ALA A 132 -2.93 2.87 15.59
CA ALA A 132 -3.91 2.98 14.52
C ALA A 132 -5.30 3.53 14.91
N ASP A 133 -5.50 3.86 16.19
CA ASP A 133 -6.71 4.50 16.68
C ASP A 133 -6.39 5.88 17.23
N ASN A 134 -6.58 6.90 16.38
CA ASN A 134 -6.39 8.30 16.72
C ASN A 134 -7.64 9.16 16.46
N ARG A 135 -8.80 8.52 16.24
CA ARG A 135 -10.08 9.17 15.90
C ARG A 135 -10.04 10.04 14.63
N ILE A 136 -9.13 9.73 13.71
CA ILE A 136 -9.02 10.42 12.41
C ILE A 136 -9.53 9.47 11.33
N ARG A 137 -10.46 9.95 10.50
CA ARG A 137 -11.01 9.19 9.38
C ARG A 137 -10.67 9.86 8.06
N LEU A 138 -10.16 9.09 7.10
CA LEU A 138 -10.03 9.56 5.74
C LEU A 138 -11.42 9.75 5.07
N THR A 139 -11.65 10.92 4.48
CA THR A 139 -12.88 11.26 3.75
C THR A 139 -12.68 11.40 2.25
N ASP A 140 -11.46 11.68 1.78
CA ASP A 140 -11.16 11.82 0.35
C ASP A 140 -11.28 10.46 -0.39
N PRO A 141 -12.21 10.31 -1.35
CA PRO A 141 -12.37 9.07 -2.12
C PRO A 141 -11.12 8.65 -2.89
N VAL A 142 -10.24 9.59 -3.26
CA VAL A 142 -8.98 9.28 -3.94
C VAL A 142 -8.04 8.55 -3.00
N GLY A 143 -7.88 9.05 -1.77
CA GLY A 143 -7.07 8.38 -0.74
C GLY A 143 -7.64 7.03 -0.33
N ILE A 144 -8.98 6.91 -0.27
CA ILE A 144 -9.64 5.64 0.07
C ILE A 144 -9.27 4.57 -0.97
N ASN A 145 -9.35 4.92 -2.26
CA ASN A 145 -8.96 4.01 -3.33
C ASN A 145 -7.46 3.71 -3.32
N PHE A 146 -6.62 4.69 -2.98
CA PHE A 146 -5.17 4.51 -2.88
C PHE A 146 -4.80 3.52 -1.77
N PHE A 147 -5.34 3.69 -0.56
CA PHE A 147 -5.06 2.77 0.55
C PHE A 147 -5.67 1.38 0.32
N GLU A 148 -6.86 1.28 -0.27
CA GLU A 148 -7.45 0.00 -0.67
C GLU A 148 -6.60 -0.72 -1.72
N MET A 149 -6.09 0.01 -2.71
CA MET A 149 -5.17 -0.51 -3.72
C MET A 149 -3.91 -1.07 -3.07
N VAL A 150 -3.33 -0.34 -2.12
CA VAL A 150 -2.14 -0.79 -1.37
C VAL A 150 -2.44 -2.04 -0.54
N LYS A 151 -3.58 -2.12 0.15
CA LYS A 151 -3.97 -3.34 0.88
C LYS A 151 -4.10 -4.55 -0.03
N ARG A 152 -4.74 -4.38 -1.18
CA ARG A 152 -4.95 -5.49 -2.11
C ARG A 152 -3.66 -5.96 -2.75
N ILE A 153 -2.79 -5.05 -3.19
CA ILE A 153 -1.56 -5.45 -3.88
C ILE A 153 -0.61 -6.23 -2.97
N VAL A 154 -0.56 -5.92 -1.68
CA VAL A 154 0.32 -6.64 -0.74
C VAL A 154 -0.18 -8.04 -0.42
N GLU A 155 -1.48 -8.31 -0.60
CA GLU A 155 -2.10 -9.62 -0.41
C GLU A 155 -2.32 -10.39 -1.73
N HIS A 156 -2.22 -9.71 -2.88
CA HIS A 156 -2.44 -10.31 -4.19
C HIS A 156 -1.27 -11.25 -4.56
N GLU A 157 -1.62 -12.44 -5.03
CA GLU A 157 -0.63 -13.38 -5.58
C GLU A 157 -0.05 -12.79 -6.86
N LEU A 158 1.27 -12.64 -6.91
CA LEU A 158 2.00 -12.17 -8.07
C LEU A 158 2.87 -13.32 -8.57
N ASP A 159 2.95 -13.51 -9.88
CA ASP A 159 3.81 -14.51 -10.50
C ASP A 159 5.27 -14.04 -10.52
N VAL A 160 5.86 -13.88 -9.33
CA VAL A 160 7.23 -13.35 -9.18
C VAL A 160 8.29 -14.46 -9.33
N TYR A 161 7.91 -15.75 -9.48
CA TYR A 161 8.84 -16.89 -9.63
C TYR A 161 8.37 -18.02 -10.58
N PRO A 162 9.18 -18.41 -11.60
CA PRO A 162 9.03 -19.66 -12.34
C PRO A 162 9.91 -20.83 -11.84
N VAL A 163 10.64 -20.69 -10.72
CA VAL A 163 11.54 -21.75 -10.21
C VAL A 163 11.24 -22.11 -8.76
N GLY A 164 10.65 -23.29 -8.54
CA GLY A 164 10.55 -23.97 -7.25
C GLY A 164 9.50 -23.40 -6.29
N GLU A 165 8.25 -23.88 -6.42
CA GLU A 165 7.17 -23.88 -5.42
C GLU A 165 7.15 -22.75 -4.37
N PHE A 166 7.22 -21.49 -4.80
CA PHE A 166 6.74 -20.36 -4.03
C PHE A 166 5.66 -19.64 -4.83
N LYS A 167 4.48 -20.25 -4.83
CA LYS A 167 3.23 -19.53 -5.09
C LYS A 167 2.97 -18.63 -3.89
N VAL A 168 3.40 -17.38 -4.02
CA VAL A 168 3.30 -16.38 -2.95
C VAL A 168 2.04 -15.61 -3.14
#